data_AF-A0A2V7IKX5-F1
#
_entry.id   AF-A0A2V7IKX5-F1
#
_cell.length_a   1.000
_cell.length_b   1.000
_cell.length_c   1.000
_cell.angle_alpha   90.00
_cell.angle_beta   90.00
_cell.angle_gamma   90.00
#
_symmetry.space_group_name_H-M   'P 1'
#
loop_
_entity.id
_entity.type
_entity.pdbx_description
1 polymer ?
#
loop_
_entity_poly.entity_id
_entity_poly.type
_entity_poly.pdbx_seq_one_letter_code
_entity_poly.pdbx_strand_id
1 'polypeptide(L)'
;QINQLTATNVALTDTVNQLKEVNNTVYYVIGTRDELMHRGIVVQEGGSRFPLIFAKLGQILVPARRLDPHDFTPINKRVVTEIPLPGSDKSYRIASRQDLEGLATPPDDGGHVSGSLKIANPDRFWTGSRFLILIQG
;
A
#
# COMPACT_ATOMS: atom_id res chain seq x y z
N GLN A 1 -23.33 -3.70 42.31
CA GLN A 1 -23.10 -2.85 41.13
C GLN A 1 -21.76 -3.08 40.41
N ILE A 2 -20.94 -4.07 40.80
CA ILE A 2 -19.62 -4.30 40.17
C ILE A 2 -19.73 -4.97 38.78
N ASN A 3 -20.80 -5.71 38.51
CA ASN A 3 -20.95 -6.46 37.25
C ASN A 3 -21.24 -5.60 36.01
N GLN A 4 -21.82 -4.40 36.17
CA GLN A 4 -22.06 -3.48 35.05
C GLN A 4 -20.78 -2.75 34.62
N LEU A 5 -19.93 -2.37 35.57
CA LEU A 5 -18.65 -1.69 35.29
C LEU A 5 -17.69 -2.59 34.51
N THR A 6 -17.63 -3.88 34.83
CA THR A 6 -16.78 -4.84 34.12
C THR A 6 -17.26 -5.08 32.69
N ALA A 7 -18.58 -5.21 32.48
CA ALA A 7 -19.16 -5.40 31.15
C ALA A 7 -18.98 -4.18 30.24
N THR A 8 -19.13 -2.96 30.77
CA THR A 8 -18.90 -1.73 30.01
C THR A 8 -17.43 -1.54 29.66
N ASN A 9 -16.50 -1.88 30.57
CA ASN A 9 -15.06 -1.81 30.27
C ASN A 9 -14.62 -2.82 29.21
N VAL A 10 -15.17 -4.04 29.21
CA VAL A 10 -14.88 -5.05 28.18
C VAL A 10 -15.42 -4.58 26.82
N ALA A 11 -16.68 -4.16 26.73
CA ALA A 11 -17.27 -3.69 25.48
C ALA A 11 -16.56 -2.43 24.92
N LEU A 12 -16.14 -1.51 25.80
CA LEU A 12 -15.38 -0.33 25.39
C LEU A 12 -13.98 -0.71 24.91
N THR A 13 -13.33 -1.67 25.57
CA THR A 13 -12.01 -2.19 25.17
C THR A 13 -12.09 -2.88 23.82
N ASP A 14 -13.12 -3.71 23.59
CA ASP A 14 -13.35 -4.39 22.32
C ASP A 14 -13.64 -3.40 21.19
N THR A 15 -14.45 -2.38 21.47
CA THR A 15 -14.72 -1.30 20.50
C THR A 15 -13.44 -0.52 20.18
N VAL A 16 -12.62 -0.18 21.18
CA VAL A 16 -11.34 0.51 20.97
C VAL A 16 -10.37 -0.37 20.18
N ASN A 17 -10.31 -1.67 20.45
CA ASN A 17 -9.46 -2.60 19.73
C ASN A 17 -9.92 -2.76 18.28
N GLN A 18 -11.22 -2.89 18.03
CA GLN A 18 -11.80 -2.94 16.69
C GLN A 18 -11.56 -1.64 15.92
N LEU A 19 -11.73 -0.47 16.55
CA LEU A 19 -11.44 0.83 15.95
C LEU A 19 -9.94 0.99 15.65
N LYS A 20 -9.07 0.47 16.52
CA LYS A 20 -7.62 0.45 16.30
C LYS A 20 -7.25 -0.45 15.12
N GLU A 21 -7.84 -1.64 15.01
CA GLU A 21 -7.61 -2.53 13.86
C GLU A 21 -8.07 -1.88 12.55
N VAL A 22 -9.29 -1.32 12.52
CA VAL A 22 -9.82 -0.62 11.33
C VAL A 22 -8.95 0.57 10.93
N ASN A 23 -8.45 1.34 11.91
CA ASN A 23 -7.63 2.52 11.60
C ASN A 23 -6.19 2.17 11.16
N ASN A 24 -5.71 0.97 11.50
CA ASN A 24 -4.39 0.50 11.09
C ASN A 24 -4.41 -0.43 9.87
N THR A 25 -5.59 -0.77 9.35
CA THR A 25 -5.72 -1.57 8.13
C THR A 25 -5.34 -0.75 6.90
N VAL A 26 -4.37 -1.25 6.15
CA VAL A 26 -3.93 -0.75 4.84
C VAL A 26 -3.89 -1.91 3.86
N TYR A 27 -3.78 -1.59 2.57
CA TYR A 27 -4.00 -2.54 1.49
C TYR A 27 -2.82 -2.50 0.53
N TYR A 28 -2.34 -3.66 0.08
CA TYR A 28 -1.32 -3.72 -0.95
C TYR A 28 -1.63 -4.75 -2.04
N VAL A 29 -1.12 -4.51 -3.24
CA VAL A 29 -1.18 -5.44 -4.36
C VAL A 29 0.12 -5.38 -5.16
N ILE A 30 0.55 -6.53 -5.63
CA ILE A 30 1.75 -6.71 -6.44
C ILE A 30 1.32 -7.47 -7.70
N GLY A 31 1.71 -6.99 -8.87
CA GLY A 31 1.36 -7.66 -10.12
C GLY A 31 2.15 -7.12 -11.30
N THR A 32 1.96 -7.75 -12.46
CA THR A 32 2.45 -7.20 -13.72
C THR A 32 1.54 -6.05 -14.16
N ARG A 33 2.06 -5.23 -15.08
CA ARG A 33 1.27 -4.17 -15.73
C ARG A 33 -0.07 -4.70 -16.25
N ASP A 34 -0.02 -5.76 -17.06
CA ASP A 34 -1.21 -6.28 -17.74
C ASP A 34 -2.23 -6.85 -16.77
N GLU A 35 -1.78 -7.53 -15.71
CA GLU A 35 -2.66 -8.07 -14.67
C GLU A 35 -3.38 -6.95 -13.93
N LEU A 36 -2.64 -5.92 -13.48
CA LEU A 36 -3.23 -4.82 -12.72
C LEU A 36 -4.15 -3.95 -13.58
N MET A 37 -3.88 -3.84 -14.89
CA MET A 37 -4.78 -3.18 -15.85
C MET A 37 -6.05 -3.99 -16.08
N HIS A 38 -5.93 -5.31 -16.28
CA HIS A 38 -7.07 -6.20 -16.49
C HIS A 38 -8.02 -6.20 -15.30
N ARG A 39 -7.46 -6.13 -14.09
CA ARG A 39 -8.21 -6.02 -12.82
C ARG A 39 -8.76 -4.62 -12.55
N GLY A 40 -8.42 -3.62 -13.37
CA GLY A 40 -8.87 -2.24 -13.19
C GLY A 40 -8.23 -1.51 -12.00
N ILE A 41 -7.13 -2.03 -11.45
CA ILE A 41 -6.39 -1.43 -10.33
C ILE A 41 -5.57 -0.23 -10.81
N VAL A 42 -5.01 -0.34 -12.01
CA VAL A 42 -4.32 0.75 -12.70
C VAL A 42 -4.98 1.01 -14.04
N VAL A 43 -4.96 2.28 -14.45
CA VAL A 43 -5.49 2.72 -15.73
C VAL A 43 -4.42 3.49 -16.48
N GLN A 44 -4.48 3.41 -17.81
CA GLN A 44 -3.67 4.22 -18.68
C GLN A 44 -4.40 5.56 -18.92
N GLU A 45 -4.05 6.59 -18.15
CA GLU A 45 -4.59 7.94 -18.37
C GLU A 45 -3.58 8.79 -19.18
N GLY A 46 -4.07 9.44 -20.23
CA GLY A 46 -3.34 10.48 -20.96
C GLY A 46 -3.47 11.82 -20.25
N GLY A 47 -2.42 12.21 -19.50
CA GLY A 47 -2.25 13.55 -18.92
C GLY A 47 -3.09 13.84 -17.67
N SER A 48 -2.47 13.79 -16.48
CA SER A 48 -2.74 14.70 -15.34
C SER A 48 -1.89 14.33 -14.10
N ARG A 49 -1.10 15.32 -13.62
CA ARG A 49 -0.74 15.61 -12.20
C ARG A 49 -0.02 14.59 -11.31
N PHE A 50 0.44 13.45 -11.81
CA PHE A 50 1.30 12.52 -11.04
C PHE A 50 2.74 12.46 -11.54
N PRO A 51 3.73 12.25 -10.65
CA PRO A 51 5.13 12.13 -11.04
C PRO A 51 5.30 11.04 -12.10
N LEU A 52 6.02 11.39 -13.16
CA LEU A 52 6.18 10.69 -14.45
C LEU A 52 7.02 9.40 -14.36
N ILE A 53 6.85 8.59 -13.31
CA ILE A 53 7.75 7.47 -12.97
C ILE A 53 7.82 6.41 -14.08
N PHE A 54 6.79 6.29 -14.92
CA PHE A 54 6.71 5.32 -16.03
C PHE A 54 6.78 5.92 -17.44
N ALA A 55 7.09 7.22 -17.59
CA ALA A 55 7.01 7.91 -18.88
C ALA A 55 7.95 7.36 -19.97
N LYS A 56 9.08 6.73 -19.60
CA LYS A 56 10.01 6.10 -20.56
C LYS A 56 9.42 4.89 -21.30
N LEU A 57 8.32 4.30 -20.82
CA LEU A 57 7.62 3.18 -21.48
C LEU A 57 6.43 3.64 -22.36
N GLY A 58 6.29 4.93 -22.64
CA GLY A 58 5.28 5.47 -23.55
C GLY A 58 3.85 5.51 -23.00
N GLN A 59 3.63 5.12 -21.76
CA GLN A 59 2.29 5.03 -21.17
C GLN A 59 2.32 5.32 -19.66
N ILE A 60 1.60 6.36 -19.23
CA ILE A 60 1.45 6.74 -17.82
C ILE A 60 0.43 5.79 -17.17
N LEU A 61 0.89 4.94 -16.24
CA LEU A 61 0.01 4.17 -15.37
C LEU A 61 -0.27 4.97 -14.10
N VAL A 62 -1.54 5.15 -13.80
CA VAL A 62 -1.99 5.73 -12.54
C VAL A 62 -2.95 4.77 -11.84
N PRO A 63 -3.03 4.80 -10.50
CA PRO A 63 -4.07 4.08 -9.77
C PRO A 63 -5.46 4.48 -10.28
N ALA A 64 -6.37 3.52 -10.39
CA ALA A 64 -7.75 3.81 -10.74
C ALA A 64 -8.41 4.71 -9.68
N ARG A 65 -9.36 5.55 -10.13
CA ARG A 65 -10.05 6.52 -9.26
C ARG A 65 -10.86 5.87 -8.14
N ARG A 66 -11.32 4.64 -8.38
CA ARG A 66 -12.02 3.81 -7.40
C ARG A 66 -11.26 2.50 -7.31
N LEU A 67 -10.76 2.20 -6.11
CA LEU A 67 -10.09 0.95 -5.78
C LEU A 67 -11.02 0.14 -4.89
N ASP A 68 -11.23 -1.13 -5.25
CA ASP A 68 -11.97 -2.07 -4.42
C ASP A 68 -10.99 -2.74 -3.43
N PRO A 69 -11.17 -2.62 -2.10
CA PRO A 69 -10.34 -3.33 -1.12
C PRO A 69 -10.25 -4.85 -1.33
N HIS A 70 -11.23 -5.48 -1.96
CA HIS A 70 -11.23 -6.92 -2.23
C HIS A 70 -10.17 -7.34 -3.26
N ASP A 71 -9.69 -6.41 -4.08
CA ASP A 71 -8.58 -6.63 -5.02
C ASP A 71 -7.20 -6.54 -4.36
N PHE A 72 -7.14 -6.29 -3.06
CA PHE A 72 -5.89 -6.07 -2.35
C PHE A 72 -5.75 -7.03 -1.18
N THR A 73 -4.50 -7.22 -0.75
CA THR A 73 -4.19 -7.91 0.49
C THR A 73 -4.24 -6.91 1.64
N PRO A 74 -5.16 -7.07 2.62
CA PRO A 74 -5.20 -6.24 3.81
C PRO A 74 -4.06 -6.61 4.76
N ILE A 75 -3.42 -5.60 5.35
CA ILE A 75 -2.40 -5.73 6.38
C ILE A 75 -2.59 -4.70 7.48
N ASN A 76 -2.13 -5.00 8.68
CA ASN A 76 -2.03 -4.02 9.76
C ASN A 76 -0.67 -3.29 9.66
N LYS A 77 -0.69 -1.98 9.38
CA LYS A 77 0.52 -1.16 9.17
C LYS A 77 1.45 -1.07 10.38
N ARG A 78 0.95 -1.39 11.59
CA ARG A 78 1.77 -1.40 12.83
C ARG A 78 2.55 -2.70 13.00
N VAL A 79 2.08 -3.77 12.37
CA VAL A 79 2.64 -5.12 12.50
C VAL A 79 3.51 -5.45 11.29
N VAL A 80 3.02 -5.13 10.09
CA VAL A 80 3.71 -5.44 8.83
C VAL A 80 4.58 -4.25 8.41
N THR A 81 5.88 -4.36 8.64
CA THR A 81 6.90 -3.38 8.25
C THR A 81 7.76 -3.85 7.08
N GLU A 82 7.56 -5.07 6.60
CA GLU A 82 8.25 -5.63 5.43
C GLU A 82 7.25 -6.35 4.54
N ILE A 83 7.26 -6.00 3.25
CA ILE A 83 6.43 -6.65 2.23
C ILE A 83 7.36 -7.42 1.29
N PRO A 84 7.29 -8.76 1.24
CA PRO A 84 8.12 -9.55 0.34
C PRO A 84 7.72 -9.30 -1.11
N LEU A 85 8.72 -9.10 -1.97
CA LEU A 85 8.50 -8.94 -3.41
C LEU A 85 8.73 -10.31 -4.09
N PRO A 86 7.79 -10.80 -4.93
CA PRO A 86 7.96 -12.07 -5.63
C PRO A 86 9.19 -12.07 -6.54
N GLY A 87 10.03 -13.09 -6.50
CA GLY A 87 11.23 -13.18 -7.34
C GLY A 87 12.29 -12.14 -6.95
N SER A 88 13.35 -12.60 -6.27
CA SER A 88 14.42 -11.73 -5.76
C SER A 88 15.24 -11.03 -6.85
N ASP A 89 15.18 -11.52 -8.09
CA ASP A 89 15.83 -10.99 -9.28
C ASP A 89 14.98 -9.94 -10.03
N LYS A 90 13.72 -9.76 -9.63
CA LYS A 90 12.79 -8.84 -10.30
C LYS A 90 12.84 -7.45 -9.71
N SER A 91 12.61 -6.46 -10.59
CA SER A 91 12.48 -5.06 -10.22
C SER A 91 11.01 -4.68 -10.11
N TYR A 92 10.69 -3.87 -9.11
CA TYR A 92 9.34 -3.38 -8.84
C TYR A 92 9.33 -1.87 -8.72
N ARG A 93 8.23 -1.23 -9.10
CA ARG A 93 8.03 0.21 -8.96
C ARG A 93 6.74 0.49 -8.19
N ILE A 94 6.77 1.49 -7.31
CA ILE A 94 5.59 1.94 -6.60
C ILE A 94 4.78 2.85 -7.53
N ALA A 95 3.53 2.48 -7.79
CA ALA A 95 2.61 3.21 -8.67
C ALA A 95 1.58 4.06 -7.91
N SER A 96 1.54 3.99 -6.58
CA SER A 96 0.63 4.76 -5.73
C SER A 96 1.34 5.88 -4.94
N ARG A 97 0.56 6.72 -4.25
CA ARG A 97 1.06 7.91 -3.51
C ARG A 97 1.63 7.56 -2.14
N GLN A 98 2.72 6.80 -2.07
CA GLN A 98 3.41 6.62 -0.79
C GLN A 98 4.50 7.65 -0.56
N ASP A 99 4.73 7.98 0.71
CA ASP A 99 5.88 8.79 1.09
C ASP A 99 7.12 7.89 1.17
N LEU A 100 7.99 8.00 0.17
CA LEU A 100 9.17 7.15 0.02
C LEU A 100 10.21 7.42 1.12
N GLU A 101 10.17 8.57 1.80
CA GLU A 101 11.02 8.82 2.96
C GLU A 101 10.62 7.98 4.19
N GLY A 102 9.48 7.27 4.12
CA GLY A 102 9.10 6.27 5.12
C GLY A 102 9.78 4.90 4.92
N LEU A 103 10.50 4.69 3.82
CA LEU A 103 11.19 3.42 3.54
C LEU A 103 12.53 3.33 4.30
N ALA A 104 12.89 2.11 4.67
CA ALA A 104 14.21 1.83 5.27
C ALA A 104 15.33 1.91 4.22
N THR A 105 15.01 1.53 2.99
CA THR A 105 15.90 1.61 1.84
C THR A 105 15.19 2.42 0.76
N PRO A 106 15.76 3.54 0.30
CA PRO A 106 15.17 4.29 -0.81
C PRO A 106 15.21 3.45 -2.09
N PRO A 107 14.28 3.67 -3.04
CA PRO A 107 14.38 3.09 -4.37
C PRO A 107 15.69 3.49 -5.06
N ASP A 108 16.11 2.71 -6.06
CA ASP A 108 17.27 3.05 -6.89
C ASP A 108 17.06 4.35 -7.69
N ASP A 109 18.11 4.83 -8.38
CA ASP A 109 18.05 6.03 -9.23
C ASP A 109 16.96 5.97 -10.31
N GLY A 110 16.53 4.75 -10.68
CA GLY A 110 15.45 4.49 -11.61
C GLY A 110 14.06 4.46 -10.97
N GLY A 111 13.96 4.51 -9.63
CA GLY A 111 12.73 4.38 -8.86
C GLY A 111 12.29 2.94 -8.59
N HIS A 112 13.19 1.97 -8.68
CA HIS A 112 12.88 0.55 -8.45
C HIS A 112 13.25 0.07 -7.05
N VAL A 113 12.55 -0.98 -6.62
CA VAL A 113 12.80 -1.76 -5.41
C VAL A 113 12.87 -3.24 -5.77
N SER A 114 13.66 -4.03 -5.06
CA SER A 114 13.85 -5.47 -5.30
C SER A 114 13.99 -6.25 -3.99
N GLY A 115 13.70 -7.55 -4.02
CA GLY A 115 13.76 -8.44 -2.86
C GLY A 115 12.63 -8.22 -1.85
N SER A 116 12.65 -7.12 -1.10
CA SER A 116 11.59 -6.75 -0.17
C SER A 116 11.43 -5.24 -0.02
N LEU A 117 10.21 -4.80 0.23
CA LEU A 117 9.91 -3.41 0.55
C LEU A 117 9.89 -3.24 2.06
N LYS A 118 10.97 -2.67 2.60
CA LYS A 118 11.13 -2.41 4.04
C LYS A 118 10.67 -1.00 4.40
N ILE A 119 9.75 -0.91 5.34
CA ILE A 119 9.10 0.32 5.81
C ILE A 119 9.65 0.66 7.20
N ALA A 120 10.50 1.68 7.29
CA ALA A 120 11.07 2.14 8.55
C ALA A 120 10.09 2.98 9.37
N ASN A 121 9.27 3.80 8.70
CA ASN A 121 8.26 4.63 9.34
C ASN A 121 6.90 4.40 8.69
N PRO A 122 6.06 3.49 9.24
CA PRO A 122 4.75 3.18 8.66
C PRO A 122 3.80 4.37 8.62
N ASP A 123 3.78 5.22 9.66
CA ASP A 123 2.86 6.36 9.68
C ASP A 123 3.20 7.39 8.60
N ARG A 124 4.49 7.57 8.33
CA ARG A 124 4.96 8.40 7.23
C ARG A 124 4.65 7.75 5.88
N PHE A 125 5.09 6.51 5.68
CA PHE A 125 4.94 5.82 4.40
C PHE A 125 3.50 5.79 3.91
N TRP A 126 2.55 5.42 4.78
CA TRP A 126 1.12 5.29 4.46
C TRP A 126 0.32 6.61 4.49
N THR A 127 0.97 7.77 4.66
CA THR A 127 0.28 9.07 4.80
C THR A 127 -0.44 9.50 3.52
N GLY A 128 0.16 9.22 2.35
CA GLY A 128 -0.36 9.67 1.07
C GLY A 128 -1.42 8.73 0.47
N SER A 129 -1.39 7.44 0.81
CA SER A 129 -2.37 6.45 0.35
C SER A 129 -2.46 5.25 1.29
N ARG A 130 -3.68 4.78 1.58
CA ARG A 130 -3.90 3.49 2.25
C ARG A 130 -3.75 2.29 1.31
N PHE A 131 -3.63 2.54 0.00
CA PHE A 131 -3.45 1.52 -1.04
C PHE A 131 -2.04 1.62 -1.64
N LEU A 132 -1.26 0.56 -1.48
CA LEU A 132 0.03 0.36 -2.12
C LEU A 132 -0.15 -0.48 -3.39
N ILE A 133 0.35 0.03 -4.51
CA ILE A 133 0.36 -0.69 -5.79
C ILE A 133 1.80 -0.82 -6.24
N LEU A 134 2.26 -2.05 -6.39
CA LEU A 134 3.60 -2.39 -6.88
C LEU A 134 3.49 -3.06 -8.25
N ILE A 135 4.16 -2.45 -9.23
CA ILE A 135 4.18 -2.95 -10.60
C ILE A 135 5.52 -3.61 -10.84
N GLN A 136 5.50 -4.86 -11.28
CA GLN A 136 6.70 -5.55 -11.76
C GLN A 136 7.17 -4.91 -13.08
N GLY A 137 8.44 -4.55 -13.14
CA GLY A 137 9.13 -4.07 -14.34
C GLY A 137 9.50 -5.17 -15.32
#